data_AF-A0A660YXV3-F1
#
_entry.id   AF-A0A660YXV3-F1
#
_cell.length_a   1.000
_cell.length_b   1.000
_cell.length_c   1.000
_cell.angle_alpha   90.00
_cell.angle_beta   90.00
_cell.angle_gamma   90.00
#
_symmetry.space_group_name_H-M   'P 1'
#
loop_
_entity.id
_entity.type
_entity.pdbx_description
1 polymer ?
#
loop_
_entity_poly.entity_id
_entity_poly.type
_entity_poly.pdbx_seq_one_letter_code
_entity_poly.pdbx_strand_id
1 'polypeptide(L)' 'MVEKATQNAVNKAAQTTRNMRWYVVTETRGYIEDNVVAYHQVTIKIGFTLED' A
#
# COMPACT_ATOMS: atom_id res chain seq x y z
N MET A 1 0.95 -5.04 11.05
CA MET A 1 1.47 -3.67 10.79
C MET A 1 1.64 -3.41 9.30
N VAL A 2 2.42 -4.24 8.59
CA VAL A 2 2.56 -4.19 7.11
C VAL A 2 1.20 -4.31 6.41
N GLU A 3 0.37 -5.27 6.81
CA GLU A 3 -0.98 -5.48 6.24
C GLU A 3 -1.89 -4.25 6.40
N LYS A 4 -1.84 -3.56 7.54
CA LYS A 4 -2.59 -2.32 7.77
C LYS A 4 -2.10 -1.20 6.84
N ALA A 5 -0.79 -1.07 6.64
CA ALA A 5 -0.22 -0.10 5.71
C ALA A 5 -0.62 -0.42 4.25
N THR A 6 -0.63 -1.70 3.89
CA THR A 6 -1.10 -2.17 2.58
C THR A 6 -2.57 -1.86 2.37
N GLN A 7 -3.43 -2.18 3.35
CA GLN A 7 -4.86 -1.91 3.26
C GLN A 7 -5.13 -0.40 3.15
N ASN A 8 -4.40 0.43 3.90
CA ASN A 8 -4.50 1.89 3.78
C ASN A 8 -4.13 2.38 2.37
N ALA A 9 -3.05 1.85 1.77
CA ALA A 9 -2.64 2.21 0.42
C ALA A 9 -3.68 1.79 -0.64
N VAL A 10 -4.23 0.57 -0.53
CA VAL A 10 -5.31 0.09 -1.43
C VAL A 10 -6.57 0.95 -1.26
N ASN A 11 -6.99 1.23 -0.03
CA ASN A 11 -8.17 2.07 0.24
C ASN A 11 -8.01 3.48 -0.31
N LYS A 12 -6.79 4.04 -0.25
CA LYS A 12 -6.51 5.36 -0.81
C LYS A 12 -6.58 5.34 -2.34
N ALA A 13 -6.00 4.33 -2.98
CA ALA A 13 -6.05 4.17 -4.43
C ALA A 13 -7.49 3.97 -4.95
N ALA A 14 -8.32 3.24 -4.19
CA ALA A 14 -9.73 3.01 -4.51
C ALA A 14 -10.56 4.31 -4.65
N GLN A 15 -10.09 5.43 -4.08
CA GLN A 15 -10.77 6.73 -4.18
C GLN A 15 -10.71 7.32 -5.59
N THR A 16 -9.70 6.96 -6.39
CA THR A 16 -9.46 7.54 -7.72
C THR A 16 -9.39 6.51 -8.83
N THR A 17 -9.15 5.24 -8.50
CA THR A 17 -8.94 4.16 -9.47
C THR A 17 -9.97 3.06 -9.27
N ARG A 18 -10.72 2.77 -10.34
CA ARG A 18 -11.75 1.71 -10.39
C ARG A 18 -11.15 0.40 -10.89
N ASN A 19 -11.88 -0.70 -10.71
CA ASN A 19 -11.56 -2.02 -11.23
C ASN A 19 -10.17 -2.57 -10.82
N MET A 20 -9.71 -2.25 -9.61
CA MET A 20 -8.49 -2.82 -9.03
C MET A 20 -8.67 -4.32 -8.76
N ARG A 21 -7.71 -5.15 -9.16
CA ARG A 21 -7.81 -6.63 -9.09
C ARG A 21 -6.75 -7.26 -8.21
N TRP A 22 -5.54 -6.74 -8.25
CA TRP A 22 -4.42 -7.27 -7.50
C TRP A 22 -3.46 -6.16 -7.14
N TYR A 23 -2.65 -6.41 -6.11
CA TYR A 23 -1.54 -5.56 -5.74
C TYR A 23 -0.28 -6.42 -5.52
N VAL A 24 0.88 -5.81 -5.68
CA VAL A 24 2.18 -6.41 -5.37
C VAL A 24 2.94 -5.46 -4.48
N VAL A 25 3.38 -5.95 -3.32
CA VAL A 25 4.32 -5.19 -2.47
C VAL A 25 5.69 -5.23 -3.12
N THR A 26 6.21 -4.07 -3.50
CA THR A 26 7.54 -3.97 -4.12
C THR A 26 8.62 -3.64 -3.11
N GLU A 27 8.24 -3.03 -1.98
CA GLU A 27 9.17 -2.65 -0.94
C GLU A 27 8.44 -2.50 0.40
N THR A 28 9.13 -2.84 1.49
CA THR A 28 8.69 -2.55 2.86
C THR A 28 9.83 -1.87 3.59
N ARG A 29 9.55 -0.71 4.17
CA ARG A 29 10.48 0.06 5.00
C ARG A 29 9.90 0.24 6.40
N GLY A 30 10.77 0.41 7.38
CA GLY A 30 10.40 0.78 8.75
C GLY A 30 10.93 2.16 9.06
N TYR A 31 10.11 3.01 9.67
CA TYR A 31 10.57 4.25 10.27
C TYR A 31 10.95 3.98 11.73
N ILE A 32 12.17 4.40 12.10
CA ILE A 32 12.71 4.22 13.45
C ILE A 32 12.75 5.59 14.13
N GLU A 33 12.17 5.65 15.32
CA GLU A 33 12.16 6.82 16.22
C GLU A 33 12.47 6.31 17.63
N ASP A 34 13.31 7.02 18.39
CA ASP A 34 13.71 6.62 19.75
C ASP A 34 14.18 5.15 19.88
N ASN A 35 14.91 4.67 18.87
CA ASN A 35 15.39 3.28 18.75
C ASN A 35 14.29 2.21 18.69
N VAL A 36 13.04 2.59 18.40
CA VAL A 36 11.93 1.68 18.17
C VAL A 36 11.33 1.87 16.78
N VAL A 37 10.79 0.80 16.20
CA VAL A 37 10.08 0.89 14.92
C VAL A 37 8.72 1.53 15.18
N ALA A 38 8.57 2.80 14.80
CA ALA A 38 7.34 3.56 15.01
C ALA A 38 6.23 3.14 14.03
N TYR A 39 6.57 3.00 12.74
CA TYR A 39 5.62 2.53 11.73
C TYR A 39 6.29 1.89 10.52
N HIS A 40 5.51 1.08 9.81
CA HIS A 40 5.91 0.46 8.56
C HIS A 40 5.34 1.25 7.38
N GLN A 41 6.18 1.46 6.37
CA GLN A 41 5.81 2.01 5.08
C GLN A 41 5.90 0.91 4.03
N VAL A 42 4.91 0.84 3.16
CA VAL A 42 4.87 -0.14 2.07
C VAL A 42 4.71 0.59 0.76
N THR A 43 5.48 0.16 -0.24
CA THR A 43 5.31 0.56 -1.63
C THR A 43 4.61 -0.57 -2.35
N ILE A 44 3.49 -0.27 -3.01
CA ILE A 44 2.71 -1.26 -3.75
C ILE A 44 2.50 -0.83 -5.20
N LYS A 45 2.50 -1.80 -6.10
CA LYS A 45 1.93 -1.67 -7.45
C LYS A 45 0.52 -2.23 -7.43
N ILE A 46 -0.42 -1.58 -8.11
CA ILE A 46 -1.81 -2.03 -8.23
C ILE A 46 -2.12 -2.28 -9.70
N GLY A 47 -2.59 -3.48 -10.00
CA GLY A 47 -3.15 -3.81 -11.30
C GLY A 47 -4.65 -3.55 -11.32
N PHE A 48 -5.11 -2.81 -12.32
CA PHE A 48 -6.53 -2.52 -12.54
C PHE A 48 -6.88 -2.63 -14.02
N THR A 49 -8.15 -2.89 -14.30
CA THR A 49 -8.67 -2.96 -15.67
C THR A 49 -9.14 -1.58 -16.11
N LEU A 50 -8.75 -1.16 -17.32
CA LEU A 50 -9.26 0.07 -17.93
C LEU A 50 -10.71 -0.14 -18.37
N GLU A 51 -11.50 0.93 -18.25
CA GLU A 51 -12.81 1.02 -18.90
C GLU A 51 -12.57 1.61 -20.30
N ASP A 52 -13.39 1.20 -21.27
CA ASP A 52 -13.25 1.56 -22.69
C ASP A 52 -13.32 3.08 -22.95
#